data_AF-A0A934YSM0-F1
#
_entry.id   AF-A0A934YSM0-F1
#
_cell.length_a   1.000
_cell.length_b   1.000
_cell.length_c   1.000
_cell.angle_alpha   90.00
_cell.angle_beta   90.00
_cell.angle_gamma   90.00
#
_symmetry.space_group_name_H-M   'P 1'
#
loop_
_entity.id
_entity.type
_entity.pdbx_description
1 polymer ?
#
loop_
_entity_poly.entity_id
_entity_poly.type
_entity_poly.pdbx_seq_one_letter_code
_entity_poly.pdbx_strand_id
1 'polypeptide(L)' 'MSNATDFWQFPPDLPKDPKKLCLVKVKNYRTEKLSFYVLRYLRGKWQFQDRLLLSGDEDIVSWAVINE' A
#
# COMPACT_ATOMS: atom_id res chain seq x y z
N MET A 1 -4.37 8.18 -18.23
CA MET A 1 -3.12 8.05 -17.46
C MET A 1 -3.46 8.39 -16.03
N SER A 2 -3.53 7.42 -15.13
CA SER A 2 -3.88 7.66 -13.73
C SER A 2 -2.68 8.26 -13.00
N ASN A 3 -2.79 9.52 -12.59
CA ASN A 3 -1.75 10.23 -11.84
C ASN A 3 -1.88 9.88 -10.35
N ALA A 4 -0.87 9.19 -9.79
CA ALA A 4 -0.74 9.06 -8.34
C ALA A 4 -0.52 10.48 -7.77
N THR A 5 -1.43 10.93 -6.91
CA THR A 5 -1.50 12.33 -6.50
C THR A 5 -0.47 12.60 -5.41
N ASP A 6 0.67 13.16 -5.82
CA ASP A 6 1.72 13.96 -5.17
C ASP A 6 2.17 13.80 -3.70
N PHE A 7 1.46 13.13 -2.79
CA PHE A 7 1.90 12.98 -1.40
C PHE A 7 1.88 11.53 -0.95
N TRP A 8 3.05 10.92 -0.96
CA TRP A 8 3.32 9.67 -0.25
C TRP A 8 3.16 9.91 1.25
N GLN A 9 2.27 9.13 1.86
CA GLN A 9 2.07 9.06 3.31
C GLN A 9 2.88 7.91 3.88
N PHE A 10 3.22 8.01 5.16
CA PHE A 10 4.02 7.02 5.88
C PHE A 10 3.18 6.46 7.04
N PRO A 11 3.32 5.17 7.38
CA PRO A 11 2.72 4.63 8.60
C PRO A 11 3.17 5.45 9.83
N PRO A 12 2.30 5.66 10.85
CA PRO A 12 1.02 4.98 11.07
C PRO A 12 -0.18 5.66 10.38
N ASP A 13 0.02 6.67 9.53
CA ASP A 13 -1.09 7.25 8.79
C ASP A 13 -1.65 6.21 7.82
N LEU A 14 -2.99 6.14 7.75
CA LEU A 14 -3.72 5.12 6.99
C LEU A 14 -4.75 5.76 6.06
N PRO A 15 -5.08 5.10 4.93
CA PRO A 15 -6.14 5.57 4.06
C PRO A 15 -7.47 5.66 4.82
N LYS A 16 -8.08 6.85 4.83
CA LYS A 16 -9.38 7.08 5.48
C LYS A 16 -10.53 6.37 4.77
N ASP A 17 -10.42 6.20 3.46
CA ASP A 17 -11.44 5.55 2.63
C ASP A 17 -11.00 4.13 2.24
N PRO A 18 -11.65 3.09 2.80
CA PRO A 18 -11.32 1.69 2.51
C PRO A 18 -11.62 1.26 1.05
N LYS A 19 -12.40 2.04 0.31
CA LYS A 19 -12.74 1.72 -1.09
C LYS A 19 -11.66 2.16 -2.07
N LYS A 20 -10.78 3.08 -1.68
CA LYS A 20 -9.75 3.62 -2.57
C LYS A 20 -8.57 2.67 -2.72
N LEU A 21 -8.08 2.57 -3.95
CA LEU A 21 -6.82 1.89 -4.25
C LEU A 21 -5.66 2.81 -3.89
N CYS A 22 -4.63 2.23 -3.29
CA CYS A 22 -3.40 2.92 -2.96
C CYS A 22 -2.24 2.23 -3.66
N LEU A 23 -1.30 3.02 -4.19
CA LEU A 23 0.02 2.54 -4.55
C LEU A 23 0.85 2.47 -3.27
N VAL A 24 1.38 1.31 -2.94
CA VAL A 24 2.06 1.02 -1.68
C VAL A 24 3.48 0.57 -1.97
N LYS A 25 4.45 1.22 -1.33
CA LYS A 25 5.85 0.84 -1.34
C LYS A 25 6.11 -0.10 -0.18
N VAL A 26 6.62 -1.29 -0.49
CA VAL A 26 6.84 -2.38 0.46
C VAL A 26 8.32 -2.72 0.49
N LYS A 27 8.88 -2.92 1.68
CA LYS A 27 10.23 -3.44 1.90
C LYS A 27 10.14 -4.90 2.34
N ASN A 28 10.82 -5.77 1.63
CA ASN A 28 11.02 -7.15 2.04
C ASN A 28 12.30 -7.23 2.90
N TYR A 29 12.21 -7.62 4.17
CA TYR A 29 13.39 -7.63 5.06
C TYR A 29 14.37 -8.76 4.77
N ARG A 30 13.91 -9.88 4.19
CA ARG A 30 14.81 -10.98 3.84
C ARG A 30 15.72 -10.66 2.68
N THR A 31 15.21 -9.90 1.71
CA THR A 31 15.91 -9.60 0.45
C THR A 31 16.39 -8.14 0.36
N GLU A 32 16.00 -7.30 1.32
CA GLU A 32 16.16 -5.84 1.32
C GLU A 32 15.57 -5.13 0.10
N LYS A 33 14.76 -5.83 -0.71
CA LYS A 33 14.17 -5.27 -1.92
C LYS A 33 12.98 -4.38 -1.60
N LEU A 34 12.87 -3.32 -2.40
CA LEU A 34 11.71 -2.44 -2.44
C LEU A 34 10.85 -2.78 -3.65
N SER A 35 9.57 -3.03 -3.39
CA SER A 35 8.56 -3.33 -4.41
C SER A 35 7.39 -2.36 -4.29
N PHE A 36 6.65 -2.19 -5.38
CA PHE A 36 5.43 -1.38 -5.41
C PHE A 36 4.23 -2.27 -5.71
N TYR A 37 3.17 -2.14 -4.91
CA TYR A 37 1.94 -2.91 -5.04
C TYR A 37 0.73 -2.01 -5.01
N VAL A 38 -0.36 -2.44 -5.65
CA VAL A 38 -1.67 -1.77 -5.55
C VAL A 38 -2.51 -2.50 -4.51
N LEU A 39 -2.78 -1.85 -3.39
CA LEU A 39 -3.47 -2.43 -2.24
C LEU A 39 -4.65 -1.55 -1.79
N ARG A 40 -5.53 -2.13 -0.99
CA ARG A 40 -6.57 -1.42 -0.23
C ARG A 40 -6.33 -1.62 1.26
N TYR A 41 -6.68 -0.62 2.05
CA TYR A 41 -6.68 -0.75 3.50
C TYR A 41 -8.11 -1.06 3.99
N LEU A 42 -8.33 -2.30 4.41
CA LEU A 42 -9.64 -2.82 4.79
C LEU A 42 -9.56 -3.53 6.14
N ARG A 43 -10.45 -3.15 7.07
CA ARG A 43 -10.59 -3.79 8.40
C ARG A 43 -9.24 -3.88 9.15
N GLY A 44 -8.45 -2.81 9.10
CA GLY A 44 -7.15 -2.75 9.79
C GLY A 44 -6.00 -3.45 9.06
N LYS A 45 -6.20 -3.94 7.83
CA LYS A 45 -5.18 -4.70 7.08
C LYS A 45 -5.03 -4.19 5.65
N TRP A 46 -3.80 -4.24 5.15
CA TRP A 46 -3.50 -4.04 3.75
C TRP A 46 -3.76 -5.32 2.96
N GLN A 47 -4.56 -5.21 1.91
CA GLN A 47 -5.03 -6.34 1.10
C GLN A 47 -4.89 -6.05 -0.39
N PHE A 48 -4.50 -7.07 -1.14
CA PHE A 48 -4.57 -7.07 -2.59
C PHE A 48 -6.03 -7.11 -3.05
N GLN A 49 -6.29 -6.81 -4.33
CA GLN A 49 -7.65 -6.82 -4.88
C GLN A 49 -8.31 -8.21 -4.82
N ASP A 50 -7.52 -9.27 -4.88
CA ASP A 50 -7.91 -10.67 -4.73
C ASP A 50 -8.05 -11.12 -3.26
N ARG A 51 -7.93 -10.18 -2.29
CA ARG A 51 -7.99 -10.38 -0.84
C ARG A 51 -6.78 -11.10 -0.23
N LEU A 52 -5.69 -11.30 -0.99
CA LEU A 52 -4.43 -11.75 -0.40
C LEU A 52 -3.84 -10.67 0.51
N LEU A 53 -2.99 -11.10 1.44
CA LEU A 53 -2.25 -10.22 2.36
C LEU A 53 -0.79 -10.16 1.95
N LEU A 54 -0.08 -9.13 2.42
CA LEU A 54 1.38 -9.11 2.37
C LEU A 54 1.97 -10.29 3.15
N SER A 55 3.13 -10.74 2.71
CA SER A 55 3.88 -11.78 3.42
C SER A 55 4.35 -11.24 4.77
N GLY A 56 4.56 -12.12 5.76
CA GLY A 56 5.02 -11.69 7.10
C GLY A 56 6.40 -11.03 7.15
N ASP A 57 7.20 -11.17 6.09
CA ASP A 57 8.54 -10.57 5.95
C ASP A 57 8.52 -9.22 5.20
N GLU A 58 7.33 -8.68 4.94
CA GLU A 58 7.11 -7.47 4.16
C GLU A 58 6.46 -6.38 5.01
N ASP A 59 7.10 -5.22 5.10
CA ASP A 59 6.49 -4.04 5.73
C ASP A 59 6.23 -2.92 4.73
N ILE A 60 5.19 -2.15 5.04
CA ILE A 60 4.85 -0.96 4.28
C ILE A 60 5.74 0.19 4.71
N VAL A 61 6.40 0.78 3.72
CA VAL A 61 7.26 1.95 3.90
C VAL A 61 6.46 3.22 3.70
N SER A 62 5.68 3.28 2.62
CA SER A 62 4.88 4.45 2.27
C SER A 62 3.73 4.06 1.35
N TRP A 63 2.71 4.90 1.26
CA TRP A 63 1.57 4.69 0.37
C TRP A 63 1.03 6.00 -0.19
N ALA A 64 0.39 5.95 -1.35
CA ALA A 64 -0.26 7.11 -1.97
C ALA A 64 -1.62 6.67 -2.55
N VAL A 65 -2.63 7.53 -2.43
CA VAL A 65 -3.96 7.26 -3.00
C VAL A 65 -3.88 7.39 -4.52
N ILE A 66 -4.43 6.40 -5.23
CA ILE A 66 -4.61 6.49 -6.68
C ILE A 66 -5.93 7.22 -6.90
N ASN A 67 -5.86 8.41 -7.50
CA ASN A 67 -7.05 9.12 -7.99
C ASN A 67 -7.23 8.76 -9.47
N GLU A 68 -8.48 8.44 -9.84
CA GLU A 68 -8.89 8.17 -11.23
C GLU A 68 -9.07 9.48 -12.02
#